data_AF-A0A3C2DH60-F1
#
_entry.id   AF-A0A3C2DH60-F1
#
_cell.length_a   1.000
_cell.length_b   1.000
_cell.length_c   1.000
_cell.angle_alpha   90.00
_cell.angle_beta   90.00
_cell.angle_gamma   90.00
#
_symmetry.space_group_name_H-M   'P 1'
#
loop_
_entity.id
_entity.type
_entity.pdbx_description
1 polymer ?
#
loop_
_entity_poly.entity_id
_entity_poly.type
_entity_poly.pdbx_seq_one_letter_code
_entity_poly.pdbx_strand_id
1 'polypeptide(L)'
;MDIELTSTRETGDWTWRAAGARQPRGTVAADLVPTEATPGDVLRVEFEQYMDGIEVTSVLPPKTTRQGAEVLEVLGSGLDEPLVTTKLVGRKGRRREDGSSDRRGGRPNDRIKDGGRGGRRTTNGPSKKRSKNDHRPNSERDRRSGANNKRASRTRGHSAEEAPRTPRLKPRRIHRKAALADLPDDQRLLGQILLRDGVPGVRKAIESQNAAAELAGEPPIPAPLLLKLAERLHPRLRAADWQD
;
A
#
# COMPACT_ATOMS: atom_id res chain seq x y z
N MET A 1 14.53 -17.98 -21.28
CA MET A 1 15.44 -17.71 -22.41
C MET A 1 14.66 -17.79 -23.71
N ASP A 2 15.14 -17.20 -24.81
CA ASP A 2 14.57 -17.42 -26.15
C ASP A 2 15.50 -18.38 -26.90
N ILE A 3 14.93 -19.44 -27.45
CA ILE A 3 15.63 -20.44 -28.25
C ILE A 3 14.99 -20.52 -29.64
N GLU A 4 15.77 -20.90 -30.63
CA GLU A 4 15.31 -21.16 -31.99
C GLU A 4 15.49 -22.65 -32.30
N LEU A 5 14.45 -23.30 -32.80
CA LEU A 5 14.51 -24.70 -33.22
C LEU A 5 15.34 -24.82 -34.51
N THR A 6 16.24 -25.80 -34.57
CA THR A 6 17.22 -25.93 -35.68
C THR A 6 17.00 -27.15 -36.55
N SER A 7 16.66 -28.29 -35.94
CA SER A 7 16.31 -29.55 -36.62
C SER A 7 15.73 -30.53 -35.60
N THR A 8 14.76 -31.34 -36.01
CA THR A 8 14.35 -32.56 -35.31
C THR A 8 15.43 -33.65 -35.50
N ARG A 9 15.57 -34.57 -34.54
CA ARG A 9 16.39 -35.79 -34.62
C ARG A 9 15.52 -37.01 -34.87
N GLU A 10 16.13 -38.09 -35.34
CA GLU A 10 15.48 -39.40 -35.52
C GLU A 10 14.93 -39.99 -34.22
N THR A 11 15.42 -39.55 -33.05
CA THR A 11 14.91 -39.91 -31.72
C THR A 11 13.64 -39.16 -31.31
N GLY A 12 13.19 -38.18 -32.10
CA GLY A 12 12.08 -37.27 -31.80
C GLY A 12 12.51 -35.93 -31.18
N ASP A 13 13.68 -35.88 -30.54
CA ASP A 13 14.17 -34.65 -29.88
C ASP A 13 14.50 -33.53 -30.86
N TRP A 14 14.27 -32.30 -30.44
CA TRP A 14 14.61 -31.11 -31.22
C TRP A 14 15.96 -30.54 -30.80
N THR A 15 16.82 -30.22 -31.77
CA THR A 15 18.04 -29.44 -31.53
C THR A 15 17.73 -27.95 -31.57
N TRP A 16 18.23 -27.19 -30.60
CA TRP A 16 17.98 -25.75 -30.49
C TRP A 16 19.26 -24.93 -30.38
N ARG A 17 19.19 -23.68 -30.80
CA ARG A 17 20.20 -22.63 -30.57
C ARG A 17 19.59 -21.49 -29.76
N ALA A 18 20.41 -20.70 -29.06
CA ALA A 18 19.89 -19.44 -28.49
C ALA A 18 19.39 -18.56 -29.66
N ALA A 19 18.27 -17.84 -29.50
CA ALA A 19 17.74 -17.00 -30.56
C ALA A 19 18.80 -16.00 -31.06
N GLY A 20 19.13 -16.05 -32.36
CA GLY A 20 20.21 -15.24 -32.98
C GLY A 20 21.64 -15.76 -32.79
N ALA A 21 21.89 -16.88 -32.11
CA ALA A 21 23.22 -17.47 -31.97
C ALA A 21 23.57 -18.40 -33.15
N ARG A 22 24.86 -18.46 -33.52
CA ARG A 22 25.33 -19.17 -34.73
C ARG A 22 25.59 -20.68 -34.55
N GLN A 23 25.59 -21.19 -33.33
CA GLN A 23 25.83 -22.60 -33.02
C GLN A 23 24.68 -23.18 -32.18
N PRO A 24 24.29 -24.46 -32.41
CA PRO A 24 23.34 -25.16 -31.55
C PRO A 24 23.89 -25.27 -30.13
N ARG A 25 22.99 -25.23 -29.14
CA ARG A 25 23.33 -25.20 -27.71
C ARG A 25 22.78 -26.37 -26.90
N GLY A 26 21.82 -27.11 -27.43
CA GLY A 26 21.30 -28.30 -26.75
C GLY A 26 20.19 -29.00 -27.52
N THR A 27 19.55 -29.93 -26.82
CA THR A 27 18.33 -30.62 -27.23
C THR A 27 17.15 -30.24 -26.34
N VAL A 28 15.93 -30.40 -26.83
CA VAL A 28 14.68 -30.26 -26.08
C VAL A 28 13.75 -31.41 -26.49
N ALA A 29 13.08 -32.02 -25.50
CA ALA A 29 12.19 -33.15 -25.72
C ALA A 29 10.98 -32.76 -26.59
N ALA A 30 10.52 -33.71 -27.41
CA ALA A 30 9.37 -33.50 -28.31
C ALA A 30 8.11 -33.03 -27.58
N ASP A 31 7.82 -33.60 -26.41
CA ASP A 31 6.61 -33.36 -25.62
C ASP A 31 6.47 -31.91 -25.11
N LEU A 32 7.58 -31.18 -25.03
CA LEU A 32 7.60 -29.76 -24.62
C LEU A 32 7.38 -28.82 -25.82
N VAL A 33 7.64 -29.29 -27.04
CA VAL A 33 7.55 -28.48 -28.26
C VAL A 33 6.12 -28.50 -28.81
N PRO A 34 5.52 -27.34 -29.17
CA PRO A 34 4.20 -27.31 -29.79
C PRO A 34 4.13 -28.19 -31.05
N THR A 35 3.04 -28.94 -31.22
CA THR A 35 2.90 -29.93 -32.31
C THR A 35 2.96 -29.34 -33.72
N GLU A 36 2.71 -28.03 -33.87
CA GLU A 36 2.79 -27.29 -35.14
C GLU A 36 4.16 -26.61 -35.37
N ALA A 37 5.15 -26.82 -34.49
CA ALA A 37 6.44 -26.14 -34.57
C ALA A 37 7.33 -26.65 -35.72
N THR A 38 8.11 -25.73 -36.29
CA THR A 38 8.99 -25.96 -37.43
C THR A 38 10.43 -25.48 -37.16
N PRO A 39 11.44 -25.99 -37.88
CA PRO A 39 12.79 -25.44 -37.82
C PRO A 39 12.82 -23.95 -38.21
N GLY A 40 13.36 -23.11 -37.34
CA GLY A 40 13.34 -21.65 -37.43
C GLY A 40 12.42 -20.97 -36.41
N ASP A 41 11.50 -21.71 -35.77
CA ASP A 41 10.60 -21.12 -34.76
C ASP A 41 11.34 -20.71 -33.49
N VAL A 42 11.06 -19.48 -33.03
CA VAL A 42 11.63 -18.91 -31.81
C VAL A 42 10.67 -19.10 -30.64
N LEU A 43 11.02 -20.01 -29.75
CA LEU A 43 10.25 -20.35 -28.56
C LEU A 43 10.85 -19.70 -27.31
N ARG A 44 9.97 -19.18 -26.44
CA ARG A 44 10.34 -18.71 -25.11
C ARG A 44 10.31 -19.90 -24.15
N VAL A 45 11.40 -20.16 -23.46
CA VAL A 45 11.54 -21.35 -22.60
C VAL A 45 12.06 -21.02 -21.21
N GLU A 46 11.69 -21.84 -20.24
CA GLU A 46 12.37 -21.97 -18.95
C GLU A 46 13.42 -23.07 -19.07
N PHE A 47 14.55 -22.86 -18.42
CA PHE A 47 15.70 -23.75 -18.50
C PHE A 47 16.40 -23.81 -17.16
N GLU A 48 17.00 -24.96 -16.87
CA GLU A 48 17.90 -25.14 -15.74
C GLU A 48 19.33 -25.31 -16.26
N GLN A 49 20.31 -24.79 -15.51
CA GLN A 49 21.72 -24.85 -15.88
C GLN A 49 22.45 -25.80 -14.94
N TYR A 50 22.88 -26.92 -15.49
CA TYR A 50 23.67 -27.93 -14.79
C TYR A 50 25.15 -27.84 -15.18
N MET A 51 25.99 -28.65 -14.53
CA MET A 51 27.42 -28.73 -14.88
C MET A 51 27.63 -29.30 -16.30
N ASP A 52 26.74 -30.20 -16.74
CA ASP A 52 26.84 -30.91 -18.01
C ASP A 52 26.13 -30.20 -19.19
N GLY A 53 25.39 -29.12 -18.93
CA GLY A 53 24.70 -28.37 -19.99
C GLY A 53 23.53 -27.49 -19.54
N ILE A 54 22.73 -27.08 -20.52
CA ILE A 54 21.46 -26.37 -20.32
C ILE A 54 20.33 -27.32 -20.71
N GLU A 55 19.43 -27.61 -19.78
CA GLU A 55 18.24 -28.41 -20.01
C GLU A 55 17.01 -27.50 -20.10
N VAL A 56 16.13 -27.76 -21.07
CA VAL A 56 14.89 -26.99 -21.27
C VAL A 56 13.76 -27.69 -20.51
N THR A 57 13.24 -27.03 -19.48
CA THR A 57 12.26 -27.60 -18.55
C THR A 57 10.81 -27.33 -19.00
N SER A 58 10.55 -26.17 -19.60
CA SER A 58 9.21 -25.79 -20.08
C SER A 58 9.27 -24.86 -21.29
N VAL A 59 8.29 -24.96 -22.18
CA VAL A 59 8.02 -23.95 -23.22
C VAL A 59 6.87 -23.07 -22.77
N LEU A 60 7.11 -21.76 -22.74
CA LEU A 60 6.13 -20.74 -22.38
C LEU A 60 5.36 -20.28 -23.63
N PRO A 61 4.08 -19.89 -23.50
CA PRO A 61 3.30 -19.40 -24.63
C PRO A 61 3.97 -18.18 -25.28
N PRO A 62 3.81 -17.99 -26.60
CA PRO A 62 4.38 -16.85 -27.30
C PRO A 62 3.91 -15.55 -26.66
N LYS A 63 4.82 -14.59 -26.51
CA LYS A 63 4.54 -13.30 -25.88
C LYS A 63 3.54 -12.53 -26.74
N THR A 64 2.26 -12.64 -26.42
CA THR A 64 1.21 -11.98 -27.20
C THR A 64 1.49 -10.48 -27.23
N THR A 65 1.37 -9.87 -28.41
CA THR A 65 1.36 -8.41 -28.49
C THR A 65 0.19 -7.95 -27.66
N ARG A 66 0.50 -7.31 -26.52
CA ARG A 66 -0.49 -6.81 -25.58
C ARG A 66 -1.39 -5.86 -26.37
N GLN A 67 -2.62 -6.30 -26.64
CA GLN A 67 -3.65 -5.43 -27.23
C GLN A 67 -3.70 -4.18 -26.35
N GLY A 68 -3.68 -3.01 -26.98
CA GLY A 68 -3.63 -1.74 -26.26
C GLY A 68 -4.74 -1.68 -25.22
N ALA A 69 -4.44 -1.14 -24.04
CA ALA A 69 -5.43 -1.10 -22.95
C ALA A 69 -6.73 -0.48 -23.47
N GLU A 70 -7.86 -1.18 -23.30
CA GLU A 70 -9.18 -0.70 -23.70
C GLU A 70 -9.45 0.64 -23.01
N VAL A 71 -9.40 1.72 -23.78
CA VAL A 71 -9.63 3.06 -23.26
C VAL A 71 -11.14 3.25 -23.13
N LEU A 72 -11.62 3.28 -21.90
CA LEU A 72 -13.01 3.64 -21.61
C LEU A 72 -13.20 5.13 -21.94
N GLU A 73 -13.97 5.44 -22.98
CA GLU A 73 -14.41 6.80 -23.23
C GLU A 73 -15.35 7.25 -22.11
N VAL A 74 -14.93 8.29 -21.38
CA VAL A 74 -15.76 8.91 -20.34
C VAL A 74 -16.75 9.85 -21.00
N LEU A 75 -17.93 9.32 -21.33
CA LEU A 75 -19.08 10.15 -21.68
C LEU A 75 -19.46 10.98 -20.45
N GLY A 76 -19.29 12.30 -20.55
CA GLY A 76 -19.78 13.24 -19.54
C GLY A 76 -21.31 13.15 -19.40
N SER A 77 -21.85 13.60 -18.27
CA SER A 77 -23.28 13.47 -17.94
C SER A 77 -24.25 14.15 -18.91
N GLY A 78 -23.76 14.97 -19.85
CA GLY A 78 -24.59 15.71 -20.83
C GLY A 78 -25.44 16.82 -20.22
N LEU A 79 -25.39 17.01 -18.91
CA LEU A 79 -26.12 18.01 -18.16
C LEU A 79 -25.20 19.19 -17.84
N ASP A 80 -25.64 20.40 -18.19
CA ASP A 80 -24.92 21.65 -17.92
C ASP A 80 -25.15 22.09 -16.46
N GLU A 81 -24.64 21.27 -15.53
CA GLU A 81 -24.70 21.54 -14.09
C GLU A 81 -23.57 22.50 -13.66
N PRO A 82 -23.84 23.48 -12.77
CA PRO A 82 -22.82 24.41 -12.32
C PRO A 82 -21.72 23.67 -11.55
N LEU A 83 -20.47 23.78 -12.02
CA LEU A 83 -19.27 23.13 -11.48
C LEU A 83 -19.03 23.39 -9.97
N VAL A 84 -19.72 24.36 -9.37
CA VAL A 84 -19.63 24.69 -7.95
C VAL A 84 -21.03 24.74 -7.33
N THR A 85 -21.38 23.73 -6.53
CA THR A 85 -22.58 23.78 -5.69
C THR A 85 -22.27 24.53 -4.39
N THR A 86 -22.90 25.69 -4.19
CA THR A 86 -22.81 26.43 -2.91
C THR A 86 -24.09 26.27 -2.11
N LYS A 87 -23.98 25.75 -0.87
CA LYS A 87 -25.09 25.72 0.09
C LYS A 87 -24.86 26.77 1.17
N LEU A 88 -25.52 27.91 1.04
CA LEU A 88 -25.56 28.94 2.08
C LEU A 88 -26.42 28.45 3.26
N VAL A 89 -25.81 28.36 4.44
CA VAL A 89 -26.49 27.88 5.65
C VAL A 89 -27.30 29.02 6.28
N GLY A 90 -28.62 28.83 6.43
CA GLY A 90 -29.52 29.83 7.00
C GLY A 90 -29.14 30.23 8.43
N ARG A 91 -29.08 31.53 8.69
CA ARG A 91 -28.65 32.10 9.99
C ARG A 91 -29.73 31.86 11.07
N LYS A 92 -29.42 30.97 12.02
CA LYS A 92 -30.26 30.64 13.20
C LYS A 92 -30.78 31.91 13.90
N GLY A 93 -32.10 32.07 13.95
CA GLY A 93 -32.77 33.20 14.60
C GLY A 93 -32.42 33.28 16.09
N ARG A 94 -32.10 34.50 16.57
CA ARG A 94 -31.83 34.77 17.98
C ARG A 94 -33.14 35.12 18.69
N ARG A 95 -33.45 34.35 19.73
CA ARG A 95 -34.52 34.63 20.70
C ARG A 95 -34.31 36.03 21.30
N ARG A 96 -35.34 36.87 21.28
CA ARG A 96 -35.41 38.13 22.06
C ARG A 96 -36.14 37.86 23.37
N GLU A 97 -36.03 38.83 24.29
CA GLU A 97 -36.68 38.87 25.63
C GLU A 97 -36.04 37.84 26.60
N ASP A 98 -35.31 38.25 27.63
CA ASP A 98 -35.62 39.23 28.69
C ASP A 98 -34.32 39.76 29.37
N GLY A 99 -34.39 40.80 30.21
CA GLY A 99 -33.45 40.97 31.34
C GLY A 99 -32.24 41.91 31.22
N SER A 100 -32.49 43.24 31.28
CA SER A 100 -31.76 44.23 32.11
C SER A 100 -30.25 44.56 31.93
N SER A 101 -29.91 45.78 32.38
CA SER A 101 -28.60 46.24 32.89
C SER A 101 -27.46 46.65 31.93
N ASP A 102 -27.53 47.92 31.49
CA ASP A 102 -26.57 48.99 31.85
C ASP A 102 -25.11 49.06 31.29
N ARG A 103 -24.79 50.27 30.79
CA ARG A 103 -23.46 50.97 30.75
C ARG A 103 -22.46 50.79 29.59
N ARG A 104 -22.26 51.94 28.89
CA ARG A 104 -21.04 52.47 28.20
C ARG A 104 -20.51 51.65 27.01
N GLY A 105 -20.13 52.22 25.86
CA GLY A 105 -20.00 53.63 25.46
C GLY A 105 -18.66 53.85 24.73
N GLY A 106 -18.63 54.58 23.62
CA GLY A 106 -17.41 54.92 22.86
C GLY A 106 -17.39 54.42 21.42
N ARG A 107 -16.71 55.15 20.53
CA ARG A 107 -16.69 55.00 19.05
C ARG A 107 -15.21 54.91 18.54
N PRO A 108 -14.85 55.04 17.24
CA PRO A 108 -13.82 54.17 16.63
C PRO A 108 -12.52 54.91 16.20
N ASN A 109 -11.80 54.34 15.22
CA ASN A 109 -10.53 54.77 14.59
C ASN A 109 -9.25 54.36 15.39
N ASP A 110 -8.06 54.18 14.79
CA ASP A 110 -7.51 54.74 13.56
C ASP A 110 -6.89 53.73 12.54
N ARG A 111 -6.82 54.17 11.27
CA ARG A 111 -5.86 53.71 10.25
C ARG A 111 -4.68 54.69 10.18
N ILE A 112 -3.54 54.26 9.63
CA ILE A 112 -2.29 54.96 9.20
C ILE A 112 -1.10 54.08 9.68
N LYS A 113 -0.01 53.77 8.94
CA LYS A 113 0.57 54.37 7.72
C LYS A 113 1.26 53.34 6.79
N ASP A 114 1.53 53.83 5.58
CA ASP A 114 2.27 53.28 4.43
C ASP A 114 3.65 52.62 4.69
N GLY A 115 4.08 51.78 3.74
CA GLY A 115 5.17 52.25 2.85
C GLY A 115 6.40 51.36 2.57
N GLY A 116 6.36 50.57 1.48
CA GLY A 116 7.54 50.22 0.64
C GLY A 116 8.62 49.28 1.22
N ARG A 117 9.68 48.87 0.48
CA ARG A 117 9.89 48.75 -0.99
C ARG A 117 11.21 47.98 -1.25
N GLY A 118 11.17 46.92 -2.07
CA GLY A 118 12.38 46.25 -2.63
C GLY A 118 13.23 45.44 -1.63
N GLY A 119 14.22 44.65 -2.05
CA GLY A 119 14.72 44.39 -3.41
C GLY A 119 15.59 43.12 -3.48
N ARG A 120 16.04 42.75 -4.70
CA ARG A 120 16.62 41.43 -5.06
C ARG A 120 18.11 41.53 -5.44
N ARG A 121 18.96 40.60 -4.97
CA ARG A 121 20.31 40.22 -5.48
C ARG A 121 20.66 38.85 -4.84
N THR A 122 20.87 37.72 -5.51
CA THR A 122 21.92 37.31 -6.50
C THR A 122 23.33 37.56 -5.96
N THR A 123 24.22 36.58 -5.75
CA THR A 123 24.87 35.71 -6.76
C THR A 123 25.68 34.53 -6.15
N ASN A 124 25.94 33.49 -6.98
CA ASN A 124 27.04 32.48 -7.04
C ASN A 124 28.26 32.67 -6.07
N GLY A 125 28.96 31.63 -5.56
CA GLY A 125 29.40 30.37 -6.19
C GLY A 125 30.26 29.46 -5.25
N PRO A 126 31.08 28.49 -5.75
CA PRO A 126 31.17 27.15 -5.11
C PRO A 126 32.57 26.66 -4.62
N SER A 127 32.62 25.40 -4.14
CA SER A 127 33.80 24.53 -3.80
C SER A 127 34.16 24.44 -2.29
N LYS A 128 34.75 23.37 -1.72
CA LYS A 128 35.26 22.07 -2.25
C LYS A 128 35.17 20.95 -1.16
N LYS A 129 35.48 19.69 -1.51
CA LYS A 129 35.29 18.46 -0.70
C LYS A 129 36.55 18.00 0.07
N ARG A 130 36.34 17.13 1.09
CA ARG A 130 37.31 16.20 1.75
C ARG A 130 38.41 16.90 2.58
N SER A 131 39.03 16.31 3.60
CA SER A 131 39.07 14.93 4.19
C SER A 131 39.41 15.05 5.70
N LYS A 132 39.71 14.04 6.55
CA LYS A 132 39.79 12.56 6.51
C LYS A 132 39.49 12.05 7.96
N ASN A 133 39.03 10.80 8.16
CA ASN A 133 39.03 10.11 9.46
C ASN A 133 40.44 9.74 9.93
N ASP A 134 40.77 9.84 11.22
CA ASP A 134 41.85 9.04 11.81
C ASP A 134 41.74 8.91 13.34
N HIS A 135 42.21 7.77 13.86
CA HIS A 135 42.39 7.39 15.28
C HIS A 135 41.17 7.16 16.18
N ARG A 136 40.88 5.86 16.38
CA ARG A 136 40.13 5.27 17.49
C ARG A 136 41.04 4.26 18.18
N PRO A 137 41.30 4.35 19.50
CA PRO A 137 41.68 3.20 20.30
C PRO A 137 40.54 2.76 21.23
N ASN A 138 40.62 1.51 21.67
CA ASN A 138 39.63 0.81 22.49
C ASN A 138 39.89 0.99 23.98
N SER A 139 38.85 1.10 24.80
CA SER A 139 38.93 0.84 26.25
C SER A 139 37.55 0.45 26.80
N GLU A 140 37.43 -0.82 27.18
CA GLU A 140 36.36 -1.38 28.00
C GLU A 140 36.31 -0.71 29.40
N ARG A 141 35.15 -0.79 30.09
CA ARG A 141 34.93 -0.44 31.52
C ARG A 141 35.00 1.07 31.83
N ASP A 142 33.90 1.75 32.16
CA ASP A 142 33.23 1.57 33.47
C ASP A 142 31.74 1.98 33.48
N ARG A 143 31.10 1.82 34.64
CA ARG A 143 29.65 1.98 34.90
C ARG A 143 29.29 3.39 35.40
N ARG A 144 27.98 3.70 35.28
CA ARG A 144 27.20 4.82 35.88
C ARG A 144 27.16 6.16 35.14
N SER A 145 25.97 6.77 35.26
CA SER A 145 25.69 8.20 35.12
C SER A 145 25.81 8.85 33.73
N GLY A 146 24.98 8.38 32.78
CA GLY A 146 24.61 9.11 31.55
C GLY A 146 23.73 10.34 31.81
N ALA A 147 24.10 11.20 32.76
CA ALA A 147 23.36 12.37 33.19
C ALA A 147 23.72 13.64 32.39
N ASN A 148 23.88 13.55 31.06
CA ASN A 148 23.85 14.76 30.23
C ASN A 148 23.52 14.50 28.75
N ASN A 149 22.24 14.61 28.39
CA ASN A 149 21.86 14.98 27.02
C ASN A 149 20.65 15.94 27.00
N LYS A 150 20.66 16.94 27.91
CA LYS A 150 19.75 18.09 27.83
C LYS A 150 20.29 19.12 26.82
N ARG A 151 20.55 18.70 25.59
CA ARG A 151 20.98 19.63 24.54
C ARG A 151 19.78 20.39 23.98
N ALA A 152 19.47 21.49 24.66
CA ALA A 152 18.67 22.62 24.19
C ALA A 152 17.36 22.24 23.48
N SER A 153 16.33 22.00 24.30
CA SER A 153 14.97 22.43 24.00
C SER A 153 14.98 23.82 23.34
N ARG A 154 14.88 23.86 22.00
CA ARG A 154 14.54 25.08 21.28
C ARG A 154 13.10 25.41 21.64
N THR A 155 12.97 26.36 22.56
CA THR A 155 11.82 27.24 22.77
C THR A 155 10.49 26.63 22.32
N ARG A 156 9.84 25.87 23.22
CA ARG A 156 8.39 25.67 23.14
C ARG A 156 7.75 27.06 23.23
N GLY A 157 7.45 27.65 22.08
CA GLY A 157 6.55 28.79 22.02
C GLY A 157 5.23 28.39 22.67
N HIS A 158 4.73 29.21 23.58
CA HIS A 158 3.43 28.96 24.19
C HIS A 158 2.36 28.86 23.11
N SER A 159 1.46 27.91 23.29
CA SER A 159 0.54 27.42 22.27
C SER A 159 -0.23 28.56 21.60
N ALA A 160 0.04 28.80 20.31
CA ALA A 160 -1.04 29.19 19.43
C ALA A 160 -2.07 28.06 19.51
N GLU A 161 -3.32 28.39 19.86
CA GLU A 161 -4.40 27.42 19.91
C GLU A 161 -4.44 26.67 18.56
N GLU A 162 -4.24 25.33 18.58
CA GLU A 162 -4.23 24.55 17.35
C GLU A 162 -5.59 24.72 16.67
N ALA A 163 -5.62 25.54 15.61
CA ALA A 163 -6.82 25.80 14.83
C ALA A 163 -7.44 24.44 14.47
N PRO A 164 -8.74 24.22 14.77
CA PRO A 164 -9.31 22.87 14.79
C PRO A 164 -9.12 22.21 13.43
N ARG A 165 -8.29 21.15 13.42
CA ARG A 165 -7.93 20.45 12.18
C ARG A 165 -9.21 19.98 11.50
N THR A 166 -9.38 20.35 10.24
CA THR A 166 -10.57 19.99 9.46
C THR A 166 -10.74 18.46 9.47
N PRO A 167 -11.97 17.95 9.68
CA PRO A 167 -12.19 16.51 9.78
C PRO A 167 -11.81 15.84 8.46
N ARG A 168 -10.89 14.86 8.53
CA ARG A 168 -10.49 14.08 7.37
C ARG A 168 -11.69 13.29 6.84
N LEU A 169 -11.83 13.22 5.51
CA LEU A 169 -12.73 12.26 4.89
C LEU A 169 -12.40 10.86 5.41
N LYS A 170 -13.42 10.10 5.77
CA LYS A 170 -13.31 8.69 6.13
C LYS A 170 -13.85 7.87 4.97
N PRO A 171 -13.20 6.74 4.59
CA PRO A 171 -13.78 5.77 3.68
C PRO A 171 -15.20 5.40 4.10
N ARG A 172 -16.04 5.03 3.14
CA ARG A 172 -17.40 4.58 3.44
C ARG A 172 -17.34 3.19 4.07
N ARG A 173 -18.51 2.64 4.35
CA ARG A 173 -18.69 1.30 4.94
C ARG A 173 -19.94 0.67 4.37
N ILE A 174 -20.12 0.75 3.06
CA ILE A 174 -21.24 0.15 2.32
C ILE A 174 -20.86 -1.30 2.03
N HIS A 175 -19.80 -1.50 1.25
CA HIS A 175 -19.37 -2.82 0.79
C HIS A 175 -18.95 -3.71 1.96
N ARG A 176 -18.20 -3.14 2.92
CA ARG A 176 -17.83 -3.81 4.17
C ARG A 176 -19.04 -4.23 5.02
N LYS A 177 -20.11 -3.41 5.07
CA LYS A 177 -21.33 -3.76 5.83
C LYS A 177 -22.18 -4.79 5.10
N ALA A 178 -22.32 -4.68 3.79
CA ALA A 178 -23.02 -5.66 2.96
C ALA A 178 -22.34 -7.04 3.09
N ALA A 179 -21.02 -7.10 2.92
CA ALA A 179 -20.26 -8.34 3.10
C ALA A 179 -20.45 -8.95 4.51
N LEU A 180 -20.51 -8.14 5.58
CA LEU A 180 -20.81 -8.60 6.94
C LEU A 180 -22.28 -8.96 7.20
N ALA A 181 -23.20 -8.59 6.31
CA ALA A 181 -24.61 -8.99 6.36
C ALA A 181 -24.84 -10.30 5.57
N ASP A 182 -24.05 -10.55 4.52
CA ASP A 182 -24.09 -11.80 3.75
C ASP A 182 -23.50 -13.02 4.49
N LEU A 183 -22.72 -12.79 5.56
CA LEU A 183 -22.14 -13.89 6.36
C LEU A 183 -23.21 -14.53 7.25
N PRO A 184 -23.25 -15.88 7.39
CA PRO A 184 -24.06 -16.55 8.40
C PRO A 184 -23.80 -15.98 9.80
N ASP A 185 -24.83 -15.84 10.63
CA ASP A 185 -24.75 -15.09 11.90
C ASP A 185 -23.59 -15.55 12.81
N ASP A 186 -23.40 -16.87 12.94
CA ASP A 186 -22.30 -17.49 13.70
C ASP A 186 -20.90 -17.03 13.24
N GLN A 187 -20.76 -16.62 11.99
CA GLN A 187 -19.50 -16.20 11.35
C GLN A 187 -19.31 -14.68 11.36
N ARG A 188 -20.33 -13.89 11.72
CA ARG A 188 -20.28 -12.41 11.65
C ARG A 188 -19.32 -11.81 12.67
N LEU A 189 -19.15 -12.44 13.84
CA LEU A 189 -18.13 -12.02 14.82
C LEU A 189 -16.71 -12.25 14.28
N LEU A 190 -16.46 -13.43 13.70
CA LEU A 190 -15.18 -13.77 13.07
C LEU A 190 -14.85 -12.80 11.92
N GLY A 191 -15.84 -12.47 11.08
CA GLY A 191 -15.70 -11.49 10.00
C GLY A 191 -15.39 -10.07 10.49
N GLN A 192 -15.98 -9.64 11.61
CA GLN A 192 -15.67 -8.34 12.23
C GLN A 192 -14.23 -8.27 12.75
N ILE A 193 -13.75 -9.34 13.40
CA ILE A 193 -12.36 -9.43 13.87
C ILE A 193 -11.40 -9.41 12.67
N LEU A 194 -11.69 -10.16 11.60
CA LEU A 194 -10.89 -10.18 10.37
C LEU A 194 -10.77 -8.80 9.70
N LEU A 195 -11.85 -8.02 9.66
CA LEU A 195 -11.83 -6.67 9.09
C LEU A 195 -11.12 -5.64 9.97
N ARG A 196 -11.00 -5.89 11.28
CA ARG A 196 -10.30 -4.99 12.21
C ARG A 196 -8.81 -5.29 12.30
N ASP A 197 -8.48 -6.56 12.53
CA ASP A 197 -7.15 -7.02 12.97
C ASP A 197 -6.57 -8.15 12.09
N GLY A 198 -7.33 -8.63 11.10
CA GLY A 198 -6.94 -9.76 10.25
C GLY A 198 -6.86 -11.11 10.98
N VAL A 199 -6.27 -12.10 10.32
CA VAL A 199 -6.04 -13.45 10.87
C VAL A 199 -5.23 -13.43 12.20
N PRO A 200 -4.24 -12.54 12.41
CA PRO A 200 -3.57 -12.42 13.71
C PRO A 200 -4.51 -12.00 14.86
N GLY A 201 -5.54 -11.18 14.59
CA GLY A 201 -6.56 -10.85 15.58
C GLY A 201 -7.45 -12.04 15.94
N VAL A 202 -7.78 -12.88 14.94
CA VAL A 202 -8.52 -14.13 15.16
C VAL A 202 -7.74 -15.08 16.09
N ARG A 203 -6.42 -15.25 15.88
CA ARG A 203 -5.57 -16.07 16.77
C ARG A 203 -5.64 -15.58 18.22
N LYS A 204 -5.40 -14.29 18.44
CA LYS A 204 -5.45 -13.68 19.78
C LYS A 204 -6.82 -13.80 20.44
N ALA A 205 -7.90 -13.67 19.68
CA ALA A 205 -9.26 -13.85 20.19
C ALA A 205 -9.47 -15.29 20.67
N ILE A 206 -9.10 -16.29 19.87
CA ILE A 206 -9.19 -17.71 20.22
C ILE A 206 -8.32 -18.03 21.44
N GLU A 207 -7.07 -17.55 21.48
CA GLU A 207 -6.17 -17.69 22.63
C GLU A 207 -6.80 -17.14 23.92
N SER A 208 -7.37 -15.92 23.86
CA SER A 208 -8.03 -15.31 25.02
C SER A 208 -9.29 -16.04 25.47
N GLN A 209 -10.04 -16.62 24.52
CA GLN A 209 -11.27 -17.35 24.83
C GLN A 209 -11.00 -18.76 25.34
N ASN A 210 -9.95 -19.43 24.85
CA ASN A 210 -9.50 -20.71 25.37
C ASN A 210 -8.93 -20.59 26.78
N ALA A 211 -8.14 -19.54 27.06
CA ALA A 211 -7.69 -19.26 28.43
C ALA A 211 -8.86 -18.99 29.39
N ALA A 212 -9.94 -18.35 28.92
CA ALA A 212 -11.16 -18.17 29.71
C ALA A 212 -11.94 -19.49 29.91
N ALA A 213 -12.03 -20.33 28.88
CA ALA A 213 -12.66 -21.65 28.96
C ALA A 213 -11.90 -22.58 29.92
N GLU A 214 -10.57 -22.59 29.88
CA GLU A 214 -9.71 -23.34 30.82
C GLU A 214 -9.96 -22.91 32.27
N LEU A 215 -10.10 -21.62 32.55
CA LEU A 215 -10.45 -21.10 33.88
C LEU A 215 -11.88 -21.45 34.31
N ALA A 216 -12.81 -21.63 33.36
CA ALA A 216 -14.19 -22.05 33.61
C ALA A 216 -14.36 -23.59 33.69
N GLY A 217 -13.34 -24.37 33.34
CA GLY A 217 -13.44 -25.83 33.20
C GLY A 217 -14.20 -26.29 31.94
N GLU A 218 -14.40 -25.40 30.96
CA GLU A 218 -15.05 -25.68 29.68
C GLU A 218 -14.05 -26.22 28.64
N PRO A 219 -14.50 -27.03 27.66
CA PRO A 219 -13.63 -27.54 26.60
C PRO A 219 -13.10 -26.39 25.71
N PRO A 220 -11.81 -26.42 25.30
CA PRO A 220 -11.22 -25.36 24.49
C PRO A 220 -11.78 -25.35 23.07
N ILE A 221 -11.87 -24.16 22.49
CA ILE A 221 -12.36 -23.95 21.13
C ILE A 221 -11.34 -24.47 20.11
N PRO A 222 -11.76 -25.22 19.07
CA PRO A 222 -10.85 -25.81 18.09
C PRO A 222 -10.24 -24.76 17.15
N ALA A 223 -9.14 -24.16 17.58
CA ALA A 223 -8.42 -23.11 16.85
C ALA A 223 -8.14 -23.43 15.37
N PRO A 224 -7.69 -24.65 14.97
CA PRO A 224 -7.40 -24.95 13.57
C PRO A 224 -8.62 -24.84 12.64
N LEU A 225 -9.83 -25.13 13.14
CA LEU A 225 -11.06 -25.03 12.34
C LEU A 225 -11.45 -23.58 12.10
N LEU A 226 -11.39 -22.75 13.15
CA LEU A 226 -11.67 -21.31 13.03
C LEU A 226 -10.63 -20.59 12.17
N LEU A 227 -9.36 -20.99 12.22
CA LEU A 227 -8.32 -20.41 11.35
C LEU A 227 -8.53 -20.78 9.88
N LYS A 228 -8.86 -22.03 9.55
CA LYS A 228 -9.22 -22.43 8.17
C LYS A 228 -10.45 -21.67 7.66
N LEU A 229 -11.47 -21.50 8.50
CA LEU A 229 -12.65 -20.69 8.15
C LEU A 229 -12.28 -19.22 7.92
N ALA A 230 -11.42 -18.67 8.77
CA ALA A 230 -10.94 -17.30 8.68
C ALA A 230 -10.13 -17.04 7.41
N GLU A 231 -9.23 -17.97 7.04
CA GLU A 231 -8.46 -17.94 5.79
C GLU A 231 -9.37 -17.98 4.55
N ARG A 232 -10.45 -18.78 4.58
CA ARG A 232 -11.46 -18.82 3.50
C ARG A 232 -12.25 -17.50 3.37
N LEU A 233 -12.60 -16.85 4.49
CA LEU A 233 -13.41 -15.62 4.49
C LEU A 233 -12.60 -14.35 4.21
N HIS A 234 -11.32 -14.32 4.61
CA HIS A 234 -10.48 -13.12 4.56
C HIS A 234 -10.36 -12.47 3.17
N PRO A 235 -10.17 -13.19 2.04
CA PRO A 235 -10.08 -12.58 0.71
C PRO A 235 -11.36 -11.82 0.31
N ARG A 236 -12.55 -12.40 0.53
CA ARG A 236 -13.84 -11.74 0.22
C ARG A 236 -14.03 -10.48 1.06
N LEU A 237 -13.75 -10.56 2.37
CA LEU A 237 -13.87 -9.42 3.27
C LEU A 237 -12.87 -8.31 2.91
N ARG A 238 -11.65 -8.66 2.47
CA ARG A 238 -10.66 -7.68 1.98
C ARG A 238 -11.04 -7.05 0.66
N ALA A 239 -11.63 -7.79 -0.28
CA ALA A 239 -12.15 -7.21 -1.52
C ALA A 239 -13.25 -6.16 -1.23
N ALA A 240 -14.17 -6.45 -0.31
CA ALA A 240 -15.20 -5.51 0.12
C ALA A 240 -14.63 -4.29 0.87
N ASP A 241 -13.54 -4.47 1.63
CA ASP A 241 -12.81 -3.39 2.32
C ASP A 241 -12.11 -2.41 1.36
N TRP A 242 -11.72 -2.89 0.17
CA TRP A 242 -11.09 -2.11 -0.90
C TRP A 242 -12.10 -1.37 -1.81
N GLN A 243 -13.39 -1.70 -1.74
CA GLN A 243 -14.46 -1.05 -2.52
C GLN A 243 -15.05 0.20 -1.83
N ASP A 244 -14.64 0.52 -0.60
CA ASP A 244 -15.24 1.52 0.32
C ASP A 244 -14.41 2.81 0.51
#